data_AF-A0A1Q5TWR0-F1
#
_entry.id   AF-A0A1Q5TWR0-F1
#
_cell.length_a   1.000
_cell.length_b   1.000
_cell.length_c   1.000
_cell.angle_alpha   90.00
_cell.angle_beta   90.00
_cell.angle_gamma   90.00
#
_symmetry.space_group_name_H-M   'P 1'
#
loop_
_entity.id
_entity.type
_entity.pdbx_description
1 polymer ?
#
loop_
_entity_poly.entity_id
_entity_poly.type
_entity_poly.pdbx_seq_one_letter_code
_entity_poly.pdbx_strand_id
1 'polypeptide(L)'
;MNTKRIIGLLAAVGLPDDLLKSAGNDWRLRDDLGLNSAETLHLQILLEDLRCTGFSLWDTHDHSLEELEQLIDTVPEVPTLGNVPTINNSETYNG
;
A
#
# COMPACT_ATOMS: atom_id res chain seq x y z
N MET A 1 -5.07 10.63 12.13
CA MET A 1 -4.98 9.99 10.80
C MET A 1 -5.53 8.58 10.91
N ASN A 2 -6.29 8.10 9.91
CA ASN A 2 -7.01 6.82 9.96
C ASN A 2 -6.08 5.69 9.49
N THR A 3 -5.48 4.92 10.40
CA THR A 3 -4.65 3.72 10.17
C THR A 3 -5.45 2.53 9.60
N LYS A 4 -6.58 2.80 8.93
CA LYS A 4 -7.61 1.79 8.68
C LYS A 4 -7.25 0.87 7.52
N ARG A 5 -6.47 1.33 6.53
CA ARG A 5 -6.14 0.49 5.38
C ARG A 5 -5.11 -0.56 5.75
N ILE A 6 -4.02 -0.17 6.42
CA ILE A 6 -2.99 -1.13 6.85
C ILE A 6 -3.54 -2.16 7.84
N ILE A 7 -4.44 -1.75 8.74
CA ILE A 7 -5.11 -2.66 9.68
C ILE A 7 -5.95 -3.71 8.93
N GLY A 8 -6.65 -3.33 7.87
CA GLY A 8 -7.38 -4.27 7.02
C GLY A 8 -6.47 -5.28 6.31
N LEU A 9 -5.28 -4.84 5.88
CA LEU A 9 -4.28 -5.72 5.27
C LEU A 9 -3.70 -6.69 6.30
N LEU A 10 -3.38 -6.22 7.50
CA LEU A 10 -2.87 -7.07 8.57
C LEU A 10 -3.91 -8.13 9.01
N ALA A 11 -5.19 -7.78 9.03
CA ALA A 11 -6.25 -8.76 9.25
C ALA A 11 -6.27 -9.83 8.15
N ALA A 12 -6.07 -9.45 6.88
CA ALA A 12 -5.98 -10.38 5.75
C ALA A 12 -4.72 -11.28 5.81
N VAL A 13 -3.63 -10.78 6.39
CA VAL A 13 -2.40 -11.56 6.64
C VAL A 13 -2.64 -12.65 7.70
N GLY A 14 -3.58 -12.43 8.62
CA GLY A 14 -3.97 -13.38 9.67
C GLY A 14 -3.80 -12.86 11.09
N LEU A 15 -3.52 -11.57 11.28
CA LEU A 15 -3.41 -10.99 12.62
C LEU A 15 -4.80 -10.88 13.28
N PRO A 16 -4.91 -11.14 14.60
CA PRO A 16 -6.18 -11.11 15.30
C PRO A 16 -6.71 -9.68 15.43
N ASP A 17 -8.01 -9.48 15.18
CA ASP A 17 -8.67 -8.17 15.25
C ASP A 17 -8.51 -7.47 16.61
N ASP A 18 -8.40 -8.24 17.70
CA ASP A 18 -8.25 -7.69 19.06
C ASP A 18 -6.89 -6.99 19.24
N LEU A 19 -5.82 -7.56 18.66
CA LEU A 19 -4.49 -6.95 18.60
C LEU A 19 -4.53 -5.71 17.72
N LEU A 20 -5.16 -5.81 16.55
CA LEU A 20 -5.25 -4.71 15.58
C LEU A 20 -6.07 -3.53 16.09
N LYS A 21 -7.08 -3.75 16.94
CA LYS A 21 -7.83 -2.67 17.61
C LYS A 21 -7.00 -1.91 18.63
N SER A 22 -6.01 -2.57 19.22
CA SER A 22 -5.11 -1.99 20.23
C SER A 22 -3.81 -1.47 19.61
N ALA A 23 -3.54 -1.80 18.35
CA ALA A 23 -2.33 -1.42 17.65
C ALA A 23 -2.26 0.11 17.50
N GLY A 24 -1.17 0.69 18.00
CA GLY A 24 -0.87 2.11 17.85
C GLY A 24 -0.16 2.41 16.53
N ASN A 25 -0.21 3.67 16.09
CA ASN A 25 0.47 4.13 14.88
C ASN A 25 1.99 3.90 14.91
N ASP A 26 2.60 4.02 16.08
CA ASP A 26 4.04 3.82 16.30
C ASP A 26 4.45 2.34 16.36
N TRP A 27 3.50 1.40 16.35
CA TRP A 27 3.81 -0.02 16.45
C TRP A 27 4.54 -0.50 15.21
N ARG A 28 5.55 -1.33 15.44
CA ARG A 28 6.36 -1.90 14.38
C ARG A 28 5.95 -3.33 14.02
N LEU A 29 6.17 -3.70 12.76
CA LEU A 29 5.77 -5.00 12.25
C LEU A 29 6.47 -6.18 12.94
N ARG A 30 7.79 -6.12 13.13
CA ARG A 30 8.52 -7.24 13.74
C ARG A 30 8.67 -7.09 15.25
N ASP A 31 8.93 -5.88 15.72
CA ASP A 31 9.21 -5.66 17.15
C ASP A 31 7.94 -5.70 18.02
N ASP A 32 6.87 -5.02 17.60
CA ASP A 32 5.61 -4.96 18.37
C ASP A 32 4.59 -6.02 17.95
N LEU A 33 4.35 -6.15 16.64
CA LEU A 33 3.34 -7.08 16.11
C LEU A 33 3.87 -8.50 15.95
N GLY A 34 5.19 -8.69 15.98
CA GLY A 34 5.80 -10.01 15.92
C GLY A 34 5.56 -10.76 14.61
N LEU A 35 5.42 -10.05 13.48
CA LEU A 35 5.19 -10.70 12.18
C LEU A 35 6.35 -11.65 11.86
N ASN A 36 6.01 -12.90 11.59
CA ASN A 36 6.99 -13.85 11.09
C ASN A 36 7.29 -13.62 9.60
N SER A 37 8.35 -14.25 9.11
CA SER A 37 8.79 -14.13 7.70
C SER A 37 7.68 -14.43 6.69
N ALA A 38 6.80 -15.40 6.98
CA ALA A 38 5.68 -15.74 6.11
C ALA A 38 4.59 -14.65 6.11
N GLU A 39 4.25 -14.09 7.26
CA GLU A 39 3.28 -13.00 7.39
C GLU A 39 3.80 -11.71 6.75
N THR A 40 5.08 -11.43 6.94
CA THR A 40 5.79 -10.32 6.29
C THR A 40 5.77 -10.48 4.77
N LEU A 41 5.98 -11.71 4.26
CA LEU A 41 5.87 -12.00 2.82
C LEU A 41 4.46 -11.72 2.30
N HIS A 42 3.47 -12.22 3.02
CA HIS A 42 2.08 -12.09 2.64
C HIS A 42 1.67 -10.61 2.58
N LEU A 43 2.09 -9.82 3.58
CA LEU A 43 1.87 -8.37 3.59
C LEU A 43 2.54 -7.68 2.41
N GLN A 44 3.80 -8.04 2.09
CA GLN A 44 4.52 -7.48 0.93
C GLN A 44 3.74 -7.74 -0.37
N ILE A 45 3.25 -8.95 -0.57
CA ILE A 45 2.47 -9.32 -1.77
C ILE A 45 1.20 -8.47 -1.87
N LEU A 46 0.48 -8.28 -0.75
CA LEU A 46 -0.73 -7.45 -0.72
C LEU A 46 -0.43 -5.98 -1.03
N LEU A 47 0.67 -5.44 -0.53
CA LEU A 47 1.11 -4.07 -0.84
C LEU A 47 1.49 -3.92 -2.33
N GLU A 48 2.19 -4.91 -2.90
CA GLU A 48 2.52 -4.92 -4.32
C GLU A 48 1.27 -5.01 -5.21
N ASP A 49 0.26 -5.78 -4.80
CA ASP A 49 -1.04 -5.86 -5.49
C ASP A 49 -1.73 -4.48 -5.53
N LEU A 50 -1.64 -3.73 -4.42
CA LEU A 50 -2.08 -2.34 -4.31
C LEU A 50 -1.19 -1.35 -5.06
N ARG A 51 -0.22 -1.81 -5.87
CA ARG A 51 0.75 -0.98 -6.59
C ARG A 51 1.66 -0.15 -5.69
N CYS A 52 1.75 -0.47 -4.40
CA CYS A 52 2.75 0.09 -3.48
C CYS A 52 4.12 -0.52 -3.84
N THR A 53 4.67 -0.11 -4.98
CA THR A 53 5.95 -0.61 -5.50
C THR A 53 7.08 0.37 -5.18
N GLY A 54 8.29 -0.12 -4.96
CA GLY A 54 9.45 0.70 -4.55
C GLY A 54 9.79 0.64 -3.07
N PHE A 55 9.18 -0.27 -2.33
CA PHE A 55 9.39 -0.48 -0.91
C PHE A 55 9.55 -1.96 -0.57
N SER A 56 10.33 -2.28 0.45
CA SER A 56 10.62 -3.64 0.89
C SER A 56 10.49 -3.78 2.40
N LEU A 57 9.58 -4.65 2.83
CA LEU A 57 9.44 -5.10 4.22
C LEU A 57 10.56 -6.04 4.68
N TRP A 58 11.44 -6.42 3.76
CA TRP A 58 12.57 -7.31 4.01
C TRP A 58 13.87 -6.57 4.24
N ASP A 59 13.85 -5.24 4.11
CA ASP A 59 15.02 -4.42 4.42
C ASP A 59 15.34 -4.45 5.93
N THR A 60 16.47 -3.86 6.30
CA THR A 60 16.92 -3.80 7.70
C THR A 60 16.04 -2.88 8.55
N HIS A 61 15.21 -2.07 7.90
CA HIS A 61 14.29 -1.14 8.54
C HIS A 61 13.01 -1.85 8.98
N ASP A 62 12.70 -1.78 10.28
CA ASP A 62 11.42 -2.25 10.82
C ASP A 62 10.39 -1.12 10.77
N HIS A 63 9.45 -1.24 9.84
CA HIS A 63 8.50 -0.19 9.49
C HIS A 63 7.34 -0.12 10.49
N SER A 64 6.93 1.10 10.82
CA SER A 64 5.78 1.35 11.68
C SER A 64 4.48 1.35 10.89
N LEU A 65 3.35 1.15 11.59
CA LEU A 65 2.03 1.20 10.96
C LEU A 65 1.73 2.55 10.31
N GLU A 66 2.20 3.64 10.90
CA GLU A 66 2.05 4.97 10.32
C GLU A 66 2.80 5.14 8.99
N GLU A 67 4.05 4.69 8.91
CA GLU A 67 4.85 4.76 7.68
C GLU A 67 4.18 3.97 6.55
N LEU A 68 3.65 2.79 6.87
CA LEU A 68 2.95 1.94 5.91
C LEU A 68 1.63 2.56 5.44
N GLU A 69 0.85 3.15 6.36
CA GLU A 69 -0.37 3.86 5.98
C GLU A 69 -0.06 5.07 5.10
N GLN A 70 1.00 5.82 5.41
CA GLN A 70 1.46 6.93 4.56
C GLN A 70 1.88 6.42 3.18
N LEU A 71 2.60 5.30 3.10
CA LEU A 71 2.95 4.69 1.82
C LEU A 71 1.70 4.35 1.00
N ILE A 72 0.69 3.73 1.62
CA ILE A 72 -0.58 3.40 0.95
C ILE A 72 -1.36 4.67 0.55
N ASP A 73 -1.30 5.75 1.33
CA ASP A 73 -1.93 7.04 1.02
C ASP A 73 -1.19 7.77 -0.11
N THR A 74 0.13 7.65 -0.16
CA THR A 74 0.98 8.26 -1.19
C THR A 74 0.93 7.54 -2.51
N VAL A 75 0.40 6.31 -2.59
CA VAL A 75 0.09 5.70 -3.88
C VAL A 75 -0.98 6.56 -4.55
N PRO A 76 -0.64 7.34 -5.59
CA PRO A 76 -1.64 8.08 -6.30
C PRO A 76 -2.60 7.03 -6.87
N GLU A 77 -3.90 7.16 -6.57
CA GLU A 77 -4.93 6.52 -7.39
C GLU A 77 -4.56 6.85 -8.84
N VAL A 78 -3.99 5.88 -9.54
CA VAL A 78 -3.54 6.10 -10.91
C VAL A 78 -4.77 6.56 -11.67
N PRO A 79 -4.77 7.74 -12.31
CA PRO A 79 -5.85 8.07 -13.23
C PRO A 79 -5.91 6.92 -14.22
N THR A 80 -7.07 6.28 -14.29
CA THR A 80 -7.36 5.20 -15.22
C THR A 80 -6.73 5.56 -16.57
N LEU A 81 -5.81 4.73 -17.06
CA LEU A 81 -5.28 4.82 -18.41
C LEU A 81 -6.48 4.66 -19.37
N GLY A 82 -7.12 5.78 -19.70
CA GLY A 82 -8.35 5.85 -20.48
C GLY A 82 -8.61 7.22 -21.09
N ASN A 83 -7.73 8.20 -20.91
CA ASN A 83 -7.76 9.48 -21.63
C ASN A 83 -6.49 9.64 -22.48
N VAL A 84 -6.37 8.78 -23.50
CA VAL A 84 -5.60 9.17 -24.70
C VAL A 84 -6.24 10.47 -25.20
N PRO A 85 -5.54 11.62 -25.25
CA PRO A 85 -6.05 12.71 -26.06
C PRO A 85 -6.04 12.19 -27.50
N THR A 86 -7.21 11.87 -28.03
CA THR A 86 -7.39 11.72 -29.48
C THR A 86 -6.87 13.02 -30.08
N ILE A 87 -5.67 12.95 -30.64
CA ILE A 87 -5.11 13.95 -31.52
C ILE A 87 -6.07 14.00 -32.70
N ASN A 88 -7.06 14.88 -32.61
CA ASN A 88 -7.91 15.23 -33.72
C ASN A 88 -7.02 16.01 -34.69
N ASN A 89 -6.41 15.27 -35.60
CA ASN A 89 -5.77 15.82 -36.78
C ASN A 89 -6.88 16.44 -37.62
N SER A 90 -7.22 17.70 -37.33
CA SER A 90 -7.99 18.54 -38.24
C SER A 90 -7.10 18.87 -39.43
N GLU A 91 -6.99 17.93 -40.35
CA GLU A 91 -6.53 18.17 -41.71
C GLU A 91 -7.62 18.98 -42.42
N THR A 92 -7.53 20.31 -42.31
CA THR A 92 -8.20 21.20 -43.26
C THR A 92 -7.42 21.10 -44.58
N TYR A 93 -7.84 20.16 -45.42
CA TYR A 93 -7.41 20.10 -46.81
C TYR A 93 -8.04 21.29 -47.55
N ASN A 94 -7.23 22.30 -47.84
CA ASN A 94 -7.57 23.32 -48.83
C ASN A 94 -7.29 22.73 -50.22
N GLY A 95 -8.32 22.59 -51.03
CA GLY A 95 -8.27 22.27 -52.45
C GLY A 95 -9.41 22.97 -53.17
#